data_AF-A0A4J2EJG7-F1
#
_entry.id   AF-A0A4J2EJG7-F1
#
_cell.length_a   1.000
_cell.length_b   1.000
_cell.length_c   1.000
_cell.angle_alpha   90.00
_cell.angle_beta   90.00
_cell.angle_gamma   90.00
#
_symmetry.space_group_name_H-M   'P 1'
#
loop_
_entity.id
_entity.type
_entity.pdbx_description
1 polymer ?
#
loop_
_entity_poly.entity_id
_entity_poly.type
_entity_poly.pdbx_seq_one_letter_code
_entity_poly.pdbx_strand_id
1 'polypeptide(L)'
;MTLRYLRYYPTQRLLAFDFGVGVATVNAIITWVEDTLRASGSFDLDHLEAPSAAVAIDVTESPIQRPKKTKAKIILVKRNDTP
;
A
#
# COMPACT_ATOMS: atom_id res chain seq x y z
N MET A 1 14.32 -9.32 -0.52
CA MET A 1 13.04 -8.61 -0.31
C MET A 1 12.10 -8.90 -1.47
N THR A 2 12.44 -8.35 -2.63
CA THR A 2 11.54 -8.14 -3.76
C THR A 2 11.13 -9.43 -4.44
N LEU A 3 12.03 -10.40 -4.59
CA LEU A 3 11.65 -11.73 -5.09
C LEU A 3 10.59 -12.43 -4.22
N ARG A 4 10.64 -12.25 -2.89
CA ARG A 4 9.64 -12.82 -1.97
C ARG A 4 8.31 -12.07 -2.09
N TYR A 5 8.36 -10.76 -2.28
CA TYR A 5 7.21 -9.93 -2.61
C TYR A 5 6.54 -10.38 -3.92
N LEU A 6 7.31 -10.51 -5.00
CA LEU A 6 6.80 -10.92 -6.32
C LEU A 6 6.28 -12.37 -6.36
N ARG A 7 6.87 -13.29 -5.58
CA ARG A 7 6.47 -14.71 -5.58
C ARG A 7 5.28 -15.04 -4.68
N TYR A 8 5.20 -14.42 -3.50
CA TYR A 8 4.24 -14.80 -2.46
C TYR A 8 3.31 -13.65 -2.03
N TYR A 9 3.55 -12.44 -2.52
CA TYR A 9 2.81 -11.22 -2.17
C TYR A 9 2.54 -11.03 -0.66
N PRO A 10 3.52 -11.22 0.25
CA PRO A 10 3.35 -10.88 1.65
C PRO A 10 3.27 -9.37 1.85
N THR A 11 2.59 -8.95 2.92
CA THR A 11 2.50 -7.53 3.28
C THR A 11 3.88 -6.88 3.44
N GLN A 12 4.01 -5.61 3.01
CA GLN A 12 5.24 -4.83 3.19
C GLN A 12 5.66 -4.72 4.65
N ARG A 13 4.70 -4.81 5.59
CA ARG A 13 4.98 -4.79 7.03
C ARG A 13 5.61 -6.09 7.54
N LEU A 14 5.21 -7.23 6.99
CA LEU A 14 5.87 -8.51 7.27
C LEU A 14 7.28 -8.52 6.68
N LEU A 15 7.46 -8.01 5.46
CA LEU A 15 8.78 -7.82 4.85
C LEU A 15 9.67 -6.89 5.68
N ALA A 16 9.13 -5.76 6.14
CA ALA A 16 9.83 -4.82 7.00
C ALA A 16 10.31 -5.49 8.30
N PHE A 17 9.45 -6.30 8.91
CA PHE A 17 9.77 -7.07 10.11
C PHE A 17 10.85 -8.13 9.85
N ASP A 18 10.64 -8.99 8.84
CA ASP A 18 11.54 -10.12 8.54
C ASP A 18 12.96 -9.68 8.19
N PHE A 19 13.11 -8.46 7.66
CA PHE A 19 14.38 -7.95 7.18
C PHE A 19 14.90 -6.72 7.93
N GLY A 20 14.24 -6.34 9.03
CA GLY A 20 14.70 -5.30 9.94
C GLY A 20 14.79 -3.90 9.31
N VAL A 21 13.98 -3.61 8.30
CA VAL A 21 13.98 -2.32 7.57
C VAL A 21 12.66 -1.59 7.77
N GLY A 22 12.65 -0.27 7.61
CA GLY A 22 11.41 0.51 7.65
C GLY A 22 10.49 0.17 6.48
N VAL A 23 9.16 0.23 6.69
CA VAL A 23 8.16 -0.01 5.63
C VAL A 23 8.36 0.92 4.44
N ALA A 24 8.74 2.18 4.67
CA ALA A 24 9.07 3.13 3.60
C ALA A 24 10.25 2.65 2.74
N THR A 25 11.27 2.04 3.37
CA THR A 25 12.43 1.46 2.68
C THR A 25 12.01 0.25 1.86
N VAL A 26 11.13 -0.60 2.39
CA VAL A 26 10.58 -1.75 1.65
C VAL A 26 9.86 -1.27 0.39
N ASN A 27 8.96 -0.30 0.53
CA ASN A 27 8.22 0.29 -0.59
C ASN A 27 9.17 0.86 -1.65
N ALA A 28 10.13 1.70 -1.24
CA ALA A 28 11.10 2.30 -2.16
C ALA A 28 11.92 1.25 -2.93
N ILE A 29 12.35 0.18 -2.26
CA ILE A 29 13.10 -0.91 -2.89
C ILE A 29 12.22 -1.69 -3.87
N ILE A 30 10.97 -2.00 -3.50
CA ILE A 30 10.03 -2.69 -4.39
C ILE A 30 9.79 -1.86 -5.65
N THR A 31 9.41 -0.59 -5.51
CA THR A 31 9.18 0.32 -6.65
C THR A 31 10.41 0.43 -7.53
N TRP A 32 11.59 0.63 -6.94
CA TRP A 32 12.83 0.73 -7.71
C TRP A 32 13.16 -0.54 -8.50
N VAL A 33 12.99 -1.72 -7.89
CA VAL A 33 13.20 -2.99 -8.60
C VAL A 33 12.19 -3.17 -9.72
N GLU A 34 10.91 -2.90 -9.48
CA GLU A 34 9.89 -3.00 -10.52
C GLU A 34 10.17 -2.05 -11.68
N ASP A 35 10.52 -0.79 -11.41
CA ASP A 35 10.88 0.19 -12.44
C ASP A 35 12.11 -0.24 -13.24
N THR A 36 13.12 -0.80 -12.56
CA THR A 36 14.33 -1.32 -13.22
C THR A 36 14.00 -2.51 -14.12
N LEU A 37 13.13 -3.41 -13.66
CA LEU A 37 12.70 -4.56 -14.44
C LEU A 37 11.83 -4.13 -15.64
N ARG A 38 10.92 -3.17 -15.48
CA ARG A 38 10.17 -2.56 -16.60
C ARG A 38 11.11 -1.93 -17.62
N ALA A 39 12.10 -1.15 -17.16
CA ALA A 39 13.09 -0.51 -18.02
C ALA A 39 13.97 -1.51 -18.77
N SER A 40 14.19 -2.71 -18.23
CA SER A 40 14.99 -3.74 -18.88
C SER A 40 14.31 -4.36 -20.12
N GLY A 41 12.99 -4.23 -20.25
CA GLY A 41 12.20 -4.80 -21.35
C GLY A 41 12.25 -6.33 -21.46
N SER A 42 12.95 -7.00 -20.54
CA SER A 42 13.16 -8.46 -20.53
C SER A 42 12.05 -9.20 -19.79
N PHE A 43 11.22 -8.46 -19.05
CA PHE A 43 10.15 -8.97 -18.21
C PHE A 43 8.87 -8.24 -18.56
N ASP A 44 7.83 -9.00 -18.87
CA ASP A 44 6.49 -8.48 -19.09
C ASP A 44 5.77 -8.34 -17.73
N LEU A 45 5.96 -7.17 -17.11
CA LEU A 45 5.37 -6.84 -15.81
C LEU A 45 4.00 -6.18 -15.91
N ASP A 46 3.64 -5.69 -17.11
CA ASP A 46 2.36 -5.03 -17.37
C ASP A 46 1.25 -6.06 -17.63
N HIS A 47 1.60 -7.25 -18.11
CA HIS A 47 0.70 -8.39 -18.26
C HIS A 47 0.75 -9.34 -17.07
N LEU A 48 0.48 -8.84 -15.86
CA LEU A 48 -0.11 -9.70 -14.83
C LEU A 48 -1.61 -9.84 -15.14
N GLU A 49 -1.95 -10.51 -16.25
CA GLU A 49 -3.34 -10.87 -16.52
C GLU A 49 -3.79 -11.85 -15.45
N ALA A 50 -4.47 -11.32 -14.43
CA ALA A 50 -5.24 -12.15 -13.53
C ALA A 50 -6.27 -12.89 -14.39
N PRO A 51 -6.32 -14.23 -14.36
CA PRO A 51 -7.33 -14.98 -15.10
C PRO A 51 -8.71 -14.43 -14.73
N SER A 52 -9.39 -13.88 -15.74
CA SER A 52 -10.68 -13.21 -15.66
C SER A 52 -11.63 -13.84 -14.64
N ALA A 53 -11.81 -13.16 -13.49
CA ALA A 53 -12.97 -13.28 -12.58
C ALA A 53 -12.95 -12.20 -11.50
N ALA A 54 -11.79 -11.85 -10.95
CA ALA A 54 -11.61 -10.74 -9.99
C ALA A 54 -10.11 -10.45 -9.78
N VAL A 55 -9.69 -9.19 -9.92
CA VAL A 55 -8.37 -8.76 -9.49
C VAL A 55 -8.45 -8.44 -7.99
N ALA A 56 -7.86 -9.29 -7.15
CA ALA A 56 -7.73 -9.01 -5.73
C ALA A 56 -6.62 -7.96 -5.54
N ILE A 57 -7.02 -6.69 -5.40
CA ILE A 57 -6.11 -5.59 -5.08
C ILE A 57 -6.01 -5.50 -3.57
N ASP A 58 -4.80 -5.62 -3.01
CA ASP A 58 -4.59 -5.38 -1.59
C ASP A 58 -4.79 -3.88 -1.29
N VAL A 59 -5.94 -3.57 -0.71
CA VAL A 59 -6.33 -2.21 -0.32
C VAL A 59 -5.44 -1.68 0.82
N THR A 60 -4.75 -2.56 1.57
CA THR A 60 -3.88 -2.13 2.67
C THR A 60 -2.58 -1.49 2.20
N GLU A 61 -2.14 -1.82 0.98
CA GLU A 61 -0.95 -1.24 0.33
C GLU A 61 -1.30 -0.13 -0.67
N SER A 62 -2.61 0.08 -0.91
CA SER A 62 -3.11 1.17 -1.74
C SER A 62 -3.25 2.46 -0.93
N PRO A 63 -2.91 3.65 -1.49
CA PRO A 63 -3.09 4.92 -0.80
C PRO A 63 -4.58 5.15 -0.47
N ILE A 64 -4.96 5.00 0.80
CA ILE A 64 -6.32 5.34 1.23
C ILE A 64 -6.42 6.82 1.55
N GLN A 65 -7.48 7.46 1.07
CA GLN A 65 -7.75 8.85 1.40
C GLN A 65 -8.26 8.92 2.83
N ARG A 66 -7.41 9.35 3.76
CA ARG A 66 -7.78 9.54 5.16
C ARG A 66 -8.98 10.49 5.23
N PRO A 67 -10.10 10.11 5.88
CA PRO A 67 -11.24 10.99 6.04
C PRO A 67 -10.80 12.32 6.65
N LYS A 68 -10.96 13.41 5.89
CA LYS A 68 -10.60 14.75 6.35
C LYS A 68 -11.59 15.12 7.45
N LYS A 69 -11.10 15.49 8.63
CA LYS A 69 -11.96 15.96 9.72
C LYS A 69 -12.65 17.26 9.29
N THR A 70 -13.94 17.19 8.96
CA THR A 70 -14.77 18.37 8.71
C THR A 70 -15.22 18.94 10.05
N LYS A 71 -15.04 20.26 10.25
CA LYS A 71 -15.41 20.97 11.50
C LYS A 71 -16.89 20.75 11.89
N ALA A 72 -17.76 20.48 10.92
CA ALA A 72 -19.18 20.19 11.14
C ALA A 72 -19.46 18.92 11.96
N LYS A 73 -18.53 17.94 11.99
CA LYS A 73 -18.70 16.67 12.70
C LYS A 73 -18.12 16.67 14.12
N ILE A 74 -17.45 17.75 14.51
CA ILE A 74 -17.02 18.00 15.89
C ILE A 74 -18.09 18.91 16.49
N ILE A 75 -19.25 18.36 16.81
CA ILE A 75 -20.22 19.07 17.66
C ILE A 75 -19.63 19.01 19.07
N LEU A 76 -18.73 19.94 19.38
CA LEU A 76 -18.36 20.19 20.76
C LEU A 76 -19.58 20.90 21.37
N VAL A 77 -20.35 20.19 22.21
CA VAL A 77 -21.43 20.79 22.99
C VAL A 77 -20.87 22.01 23.70
N LYS A 78 -21.49 23.17 23.45
CA LYS A 78 -21.11 24.41 24.11
C LYS A 78 -21.50 24.27 25.59
N ARG A 79 -20.59 24.63 26.51
CA ARG A 79 -20.81 24.50 27.96
C ARG A 79 -22.06 25.22 28.49
N ASN A 80 -22.65 26.12 27.70
CA ASN A 80 -23.87 26.85 28.05
C ASN A 80 -25.16 26.11 27.67
N ASP A 81 -25.08 25.01 26.91
CA ASP A 81 -26.25 24.22 26.46
C ASP A 81 -26.49 22.97 27.34
N THR A 82 -26.00 22.99 28.59
CA THR A 82 -26.33 21.97 29.59
C THR A 82 -27.35 22.59 30.57
N PRO A 83 -28.50 21.94 30.82
CA PRO A 83 -29.54 22.46 31.72
C PRO A 83 -29.07 22.57 33.18
#